data_AF-B9TJI6-F1
#
_entry.id   AF-B9TJI6-F1
#
_cell.length_a   1.000
_cell.length_b   1.000
_cell.length_c   1.000
_cell.angle_alpha   90.00
_cell.angle_beta   90.00
_cell.angle_gamma   90.00
#
_symmetry.space_group_name_H-M   'P 1'
#
loop_
_entity.id
_entity.type
_entity.pdbx_description
1 polymer ?
#
loop_
_entity_poly.entity_id
_entity_poly.type
_entity_poly.pdbx_seq_one_letter_code
_entity_poly.pdbx_strand_id
1 'polypeptide(L)'
;MVHTAEGDVVFSGRADIETMLITDPKSPAVSEIAVSFTGVTARGARDEVRYQVDSPTILQRRVKASEIIEVNFPFYPEGDPMAAQSAMASFRLFANGKTSPTITVTANRPD
;
A
#
# COMPACT_ATOMS: atom_id res chain seq x y z
N MET A 1 4.47 -5.75 17.49
CA MET A 1 5.33 -4.59 17.81
C MET A 1 6.62 -4.81 17.06
N VAL A 2 6.84 -4.10 15.96
CA VAL A 2 8.04 -4.23 15.13
C VAL A 2 8.83 -2.94 15.32
N HIS A 3 10.09 -3.07 15.72
CA HIS A 3 11.02 -1.97 15.96
C HIS A 3 12.16 -2.07 14.94
N THR A 4 12.42 -1.02 14.17
CA THR A 4 13.72 -0.83 13.49
C THR A 4 14.00 0.64 13.15
N ALA A 5 14.97 1.20 13.89
CA ALA A 5 15.93 2.25 13.54
C ALA A 5 15.46 3.67 13.14
N GLU A 6 15.78 4.62 14.02
CA GLU A 6 15.95 6.07 13.81
C GLU A 6 15.12 6.75 12.71
N GLY A 7 13.97 7.28 13.11
CA GLY A 7 13.05 8.00 12.22
C GLY A 7 11.93 7.11 11.68
N ASP A 8 11.34 6.26 12.53
CA ASP A 8 10.19 5.43 12.16
C ASP A 8 9.04 6.33 11.65
N VAL A 9 8.59 6.17 10.41
CA VAL A 9 7.34 6.79 9.95
C VAL A 9 6.20 5.86 10.31
N VAL A 10 5.28 6.36 11.13
CA VAL A 10 4.07 5.65 11.55
C VAL A 10 2.97 5.96 10.57
N PHE A 11 2.46 4.91 9.93
CA PHE A 11 1.31 4.98 9.03
C PHE A 11 0.05 4.59 9.79
N SER A 12 -1.03 5.34 9.58
CA SER A 12 -2.32 5.05 10.21
C SER A 12 -3.47 5.42 9.28
N GLY A 13 -4.57 4.68 9.35
CA GLY A 13 -5.75 4.90 8.51
C GLY A 13 -6.24 3.64 7.81
N ARG A 14 -7.02 3.84 6.74
CA ARG A 14 -7.59 2.75 5.95
C ARG A 14 -7.14 2.89 4.50
N ALA A 15 -6.62 1.80 3.95
CA ALA A 15 -6.47 1.64 2.51
C ALA A 15 -7.73 0.99 1.94
N ASP A 16 -8.17 1.46 0.79
CA ASP A 16 -9.30 0.90 0.05
C ASP A 16 -8.78 0.06 -1.11
N ILE A 17 -9.40 -1.10 -1.31
CA ILE A 17 -9.01 -2.07 -2.33
C ILE A 17 -10.21 -2.35 -3.19
N GLU A 18 -10.09 -2.07 -4.48
CA GLU A 18 -11.07 -2.41 -5.49
C GLU A 18 -10.51 -3.52 -6.37
N THR A 19 -11.31 -4.54 -6.63
CA THR A 19 -10.94 -5.65 -7.51
C THR A 19 -11.90 -5.70 -8.70
N MET A 20 -11.36 -5.68 -9.91
CA MET A 20 -12.11 -5.82 -11.14
C MET A 20 -11.64 -7.07 -11.88
N LEU A 21 -12.57 -7.91 -12.32
CA LEU A 21 -12.25 -9.05 -13.16
C LEU A 21 -12.15 -8.58 -14.62
N ILE A 22 -10.97 -8.69 -15.21
CA ILE A 22 -10.74 -8.46 -16.62
C ILE A 22 -10.80 -9.81 -17.33
N THR A 23 -11.87 -10.00 -18.10
CA THR A 23 -12.03 -11.18 -18.97
C THR A 23 -11.64 -10.80 -20.39
N ASP A 24 -10.65 -11.49 -20.94
CA ASP A 24 -10.27 -11.40 -22.35
C ASP A 24 -10.63 -12.74 -23.01
N PRO A 25 -11.41 -12.78 -24.10
CA PRO A 25 -11.73 -14.03 -24.78
C PRO A 25 -10.50 -14.74 -25.38
N LYS A 26 -9.36 -14.07 -25.53
CA LYS A 26 -8.10 -14.62 -26.08
C LYS A 26 -7.03 -14.89 -25.04
N SER A 27 -7.21 -14.44 -23.80
CA SER A 27 -6.24 -14.60 -22.71
C SER A 27 -6.92 -15.12 -21.44
N PRO A 28 -6.21 -15.84 -20.56
CA PRO A 28 -6.83 -16.28 -19.32
C PRO A 28 -7.14 -15.05 -18.44
N ALA A 29 -8.33 -15.05 -17.83
CA ALA A 29 -8.81 -13.92 -17.02
C ALA A 29 -7.77 -13.44 -16.00
N VAL A 30 -7.63 -12.13 -15.88
CA VAL A 30 -6.78 -11.46 -14.90
C VAL A 30 -7.63 -10.60 -13.99
N SER A 31 -7.17 -10.36 -12.77
CA SER A 31 -7.81 -9.40 -11.89
C SER A 31 -7.00 -8.11 -11.90
N GLU A 32 -7.67 -6.99 -12.05
CA GLU A 32 -7.09 -5.70 -11.72
C GLU A 32 -7.40 -5.40 -10.27
N ILE A 33 -6.38 -4.99 -9.52
CA ILE A 33 -6.48 -4.60 -8.13
C ILE A 33 -6.01 -3.15 -8.06
N ALA A 34 -6.95 -2.24 -7.80
CA ALA A 34 -6.61 -0.87 -7.46
C ALA A 34 -6.52 -0.75 -5.94
N VAL A 35 -5.41 -0.21 -5.44
CA VAL A 35 -5.23 0.07 -4.02
C VAL A 35 -5.09 1.57 -3.83
N SER A 36 -6.02 2.14 -3.08
CA SER A 36 -6.02 3.54 -2.70
C SER A 36 -5.54 3.70 -1.26
N PHE A 37 -4.52 4.53 -1.07
CA PHE A 37 -4.01 4.94 0.24
C PHE A 37 -4.49 6.33 0.64
N THR A 38 -5.52 6.88 -0.02
CA THR A 38 -6.02 8.25 0.26
C THR A 38 -6.49 8.42 1.71
N GLY A 39 -6.94 7.35 2.36
CA GLY A 39 -7.30 7.34 3.78
C GLY A 39 -6.13 7.06 4.73
N VAL A 40 -4.89 6.98 4.23
CA VAL A 40 -3.69 6.70 5.03
C VAL A 40 -2.93 8.00 5.28
N THR A 41 -2.60 8.21 6.55
CA THR A 41 -1.77 9.31 7.03
C THR A 41 -0.45 8.76 7.54
N ALA A 42 0.59 9.57 7.48
CA ALA A 42 1.93 9.17 7.88
C ALA A 42 2.57 10.28 8.73
N ARG A 43 3.25 9.88 9.81
CA ARG A 43 3.92 10.81 10.74
C ARG A 43 5.24 10.23 11.23
N GLY A 44 6.28 11.05 11.33
CA GLY A 44 7.51 10.66 12.01
C GLY A 44 7.27 10.37 13.49
N ALA A 45 7.76 9.22 13.96
CA ALA A 45 7.59 8.74 15.33
C ALA A 45 8.36 9.58 16.36
N ARG A 46 9.40 10.29 15.91
CA ARG A 46 10.30 11.06 16.78
C ARG A 46 10.11 12.57 16.67
N ASP A 47 9.93 13.08 15.46
CA ASP A 47 9.97 14.51 15.12
C ASP A 47 8.60 15.07 14.74
N GLU A 48 7.55 14.23 14.78
CA GLU A 48 6.17 14.61 14.50
C GLU A 48 5.92 15.15 13.08
N VAL A 49 6.92 15.06 12.19
CA VAL A 49 6.85 15.50 10.79
C VAL A 49 5.70 14.79 10.10
N ARG A 50 4.86 15.56 9.40
CA ARG A 50 3.75 15.00 8.62
C ARG A 50 4.26 14.57 7.26
N TYR A 51 3.79 13.41 6.83
CA TYR A 51 4.07 12.87 5.51
C TYR A 51 2.76 12.73 4.74
N GLN A 52 2.80 13.10 3.47
CA GLN A 52 1.76 12.82 2.52
C GLN A 52 2.02 11.46 1.88
N VAL A 53 0.95 10.68 1.72
CA VAL A 53 0.98 9.40 1.03
C VAL A 53 0.32 9.60 -0.33
N ASP A 54 1.02 9.22 -1.40
CA ASP A 54 0.45 9.30 -2.74
C ASP A 54 -0.44 8.08 -3.02
N SER A 55 -1.48 8.29 -3.82
CA SER A 55 -2.52 7.31 -4.09
C SER A 55 -3.25 7.67 -5.39
N PRO A 56 -3.71 6.71 -6.21
CA PRO A 56 -3.72 5.25 -5.99
C PRO A 56 -2.56 4.50 -6.68
N THR A 57 -2.26 3.30 -6.19
CA THR A 57 -1.39 2.33 -6.86
C THR A 57 -2.26 1.24 -7.53
N ILE A 58 -2.11 1.07 -8.85
CA ILE A 58 -2.84 0.05 -9.62
C ILE A 58 -1.93 -1.15 -9.86
N LEU A 59 -2.42 -2.35 -9.55
CA LEU A 59 -1.76 -3.64 -9.78
C LEU A 59 -2.62 -4.54 -10.65
N GLN A 60 -2.15 -4.88 -11.85
CA GLN A 60 -2.82 -5.83 -12.74
C GLN A 60 -2.14 -7.20 -12.66
N ARG A 61 -2.82 -8.20 -12.09
CA ARG A 61 -2.28 -9.58 -11.99
C ARG A 61 -3.37 -10.62 -11.76
N ARG A 62 -3.06 -11.89 -12.00
CA ARG A 62 -3.94 -12.97 -11.53
C ARG A 62 -3.92 -13.02 -10.01
N VAL A 63 -5.10 -12.95 -9.38
CA VAL A 63 -5.28 -13.14 -7.94
C VAL A 63 -5.61 -14.61 -7.70
N LYS A 64 -4.81 -15.28 -6.88
CA LYS A 64 -5.11 -16.63 -6.41
C LYS A 64 -6.04 -16.57 -5.20
N ALA A 65 -6.75 -17.66 -4.94
CA ALA A 65 -7.54 -17.77 -3.72
C ALA A 65 -6.63 -17.67 -2.49
N SER A 66 -6.92 -16.71 -1.60
CA SER A 66 -6.19 -16.49 -0.35
C SER A 66 -4.71 -16.11 -0.55
N GLU A 67 -4.46 -15.04 -1.30
CA GLU A 67 -3.11 -14.53 -1.59
C GLU A 67 -2.77 -13.31 -0.73
N ILE A 68 -1.48 -13.13 -0.40
CA ILE A 68 -0.96 -11.88 0.14
C ILE A 68 -0.38 -11.08 -1.03
N ILE A 69 -0.84 -9.85 -1.20
CA ILE A 69 -0.25 -8.89 -2.14
C ILE A 69 0.59 -7.89 -1.38
N GLU A 70 1.70 -7.47 -1.98
CA GLU A 70 2.57 -6.42 -1.47
C GLU A 70 2.50 -5.25 -2.44
N VAL A 71 2.27 -4.07 -1.91
CA VAL A 71 2.06 -2.85 -2.68
C VAL A 71 3.02 -1.80 -2.18
N ASN A 72 3.92 -1.38 -3.06
CA ASN A 72 4.74 -0.21 -2.81
C ASN A 72 3.92 1.04 -3.08
N PHE A 73 4.02 2.01 -2.19
CA PHE A 73 3.41 3.31 -2.35
C PHE A 73 4.41 4.40 -1.95
N PRO A 74 4.47 5.51 -2.71
CA PRO A 74 5.37 6.59 -2.37
C PRO A 74 4.76 7.45 -1.27
N PHE A 75 5.63 7.99 -0.42
CA PHE A 75 5.29 8.95 0.60
C PHE A 75 6.40 9.99 0.71
N TYR A 76 6.07 11.21 1.15
CA TYR A 76 7.03 12.31 1.23
C TYR A 76 6.67 13.28 2.35
N PRO A 77 7.62 14.02 2.93
CA PRO A 77 7.33 15.08 3.88
C PRO A 77 6.34 16.09 3.27
N GLU A 78 5.36 16.52 4.06
CA GLU A 78 4.37 17.50 3.61
C GLU A 78 5.08 18.79 3.13
N GLY A 79 4.87 19.15 1.86
CA GLY A 79 5.49 20.32 1.24
C GLY A 79 6.80 20.04 0.48
N ASP A 80 7.35 18.82 0.53
CA ASP A 80 8.55 18.44 -0.24
C ASP A 80 8.35 17.11 -1.00
N PRO A 81 7.63 17.13 -2.14
CA PRO A 81 7.44 15.94 -2.96
C PRO A 81 8.74 15.45 -3.62
N MET A 82 9.82 16.24 -3.63
CA MET A 82 11.12 15.81 -4.18
C MET A 82 11.85 14.86 -3.23
N ALA A 83 11.52 14.89 -1.93
CA ALA A 83 12.03 13.94 -0.93
C ALA A 83 11.17 12.66 -0.82
N ALA A 84 10.64 12.18 -1.96
CA ALA A 84 9.82 10.98 -2.02
C ALA A 84 10.59 9.71 -1.62
N GLN A 85 9.96 8.92 -0.77
CA GLN A 85 10.40 7.63 -0.28
C GLN A 85 9.35 6.58 -0.61
N SER A 86 9.71 5.30 -0.47
CA SER A 86 8.82 4.18 -0.77
C SER A 86 8.56 3.34 0.48
N ALA A 87 7.29 3.04 0.74
CA ALA A 87 6.87 2.12 1.78
C ALA A 87 6.10 0.96 1.15
N MET A 88 6.16 -0.21 1.81
CA MET A 88 5.48 -1.41 1.36
C MET A 88 4.34 -1.75 2.33
N ALA A 89 3.13 -1.91 1.80
CA ALA A 89 1.98 -2.45 2.53
C ALA A 89 1.64 -3.86 2.04
N SER A 90 1.37 -4.78 2.97
CA SER A 90 0.91 -6.12 2.66
C SER A 90 -0.60 -6.27 2.92
N PHE A 91 -1.34 -6.85 1.97
CA PHE A 91 -2.77 -7.13 2.11
C PHE A 91 -3.07 -8.59 1.84
N ARG A 92 -3.85 -9.23 2.72
CA ARG A 92 -4.39 -10.56 2.47
C ARG A 92 -5.73 -10.48 1.76
N LEU A 93 -5.79 -10.98 0.53
CA LEU A 93 -6.98 -11.03 -0.31
C LEU A 93 -7.64 -12.40 -0.20
N PHE A 94 -8.96 -12.43 -0.06
CA PHE A 94 -9.75 -13.65 -0.12
C PHE A 94 -10.57 -13.67 -1.41
N ALA A 95 -10.75 -14.86 -2.01
CA ALA A 95 -11.47 -15.03 -3.28
C ALA A 95 -12.95 -14.61 -3.25
N ASN A 96 -13.49 -14.31 -2.06
CA ASN A 96 -14.84 -13.76 -1.87
C ASN A 96 -14.88 -12.23 -1.89
N GLY A 97 -13.77 -11.56 -2.25
CA GLY A 97 -13.66 -10.10 -2.32
C GLY A 97 -13.70 -9.38 -0.98
N LYS A 98 -13.80 -10.09 0.16
CA LYS A 98 -13.77 -9.47 1.48
C LYS A 98 -12.31 -9.28 1.91
N THR A 99 -11.90 -8.04 2.10
CA THR A 99 -10.61 -7.68 2.67
C THR A 99 -10.79 -7.29 4.13
N SER A 100 -9.99 -7.87 5.02
CA SER A 100 -9.80 -7.37 6.38
C SER A 100 -8.34 -6.89 6.43
N PRO A 101 -8.07 -5.60 6.16
CA PRO A 101 -6.71 -5.14 6.03
C PRO A 101 -6.06 -5.10 7.41
N THR A 102 -5.09 -5.98 7.63
CA THR A 102 -4.02 -5.72 8.58
C THR A 102 -2.88 -5.12 7.77
N ILE A 103 -2.70 -3.81 7.90
CA ILE A 103 -1.63 -3.09 7.19
C ILE A 103 -0.35 -3.25 8.01
N THR A 104 0.55 -4.10 7.55
CA THR A 104 1.94 -4.09 8.01
C THR A 104 2.72 -3.22 7.03
N VAL A 105 3.26 -2.09 7.52
CA VAL A 105 4.10 -1.21 6.70
C VAL A 105 5.56 -1.46 7.02
N THR A 106 6.34 -1.77 5.98
CA THR A 106 7.81 -1.77 6.05
C THR A 106 8.30 -0.61 5.19
N ALA A 107 8.88 0.41 5.83
CA ALA A 107 9.52 1.49 5.11
C ALA A 107 10.92 1.02 4.67
N ASN A 108 11.16 1.01 3.37
CA ASN A 108 12.50 0.76 2.83
C ASN A 108 13.12 2.12 2.52
N ARG A 109 14.15 2.50 3.29
CA ARG A 109 14.95 3.67 2.95
C ARG A 109 15.82 3.31 1.73
N PRO A 110 15.78 4.07 0.63
CA PRO A 110 16.81 3.94 -0.39
C PRO A 110 18.14 4.39 0.23
N ASP A 111 19.18 3.55 0.09
CA ASP A 111 20.56 3.82 0.55
C ASP A 111 21.15 5.08 -0.09
#